data_AF-A0A958EF18-F1
#
_entry.id   AF-A0A958EF18-F1
#
_cell.length_a   1.000
_cell.length_b   1.000
_cell.length_c   1.000
_cell.angle_alpha   90.00
_cell.angle_beta   90.00
_cell.angle_gamma   90.00
#
_symmetry.space_group_name_H-M   'P 1'
#
loop_
_entity.id
_entity.type
_entity.pdbx_description
1 polymer ?
#
loop_
_entity_poly.entity_id
_entity_poly.type
_entity_poly.pdbx_seq_one_letter_code
_entity_poly.pdbx_strand_id
1 'polypeptide(L)'
;MKIWLRWFLAVLVVPVVVLAQSGPHDMVIPPFSGSNYLNDVIVGDTLANGDRADLERVYWLERDGTYLVNNAIRNNGYDVRVRAIDGAGSRPVVYMTTNTGSGSYPGEIFRVVAGNLWIKDLILVGYVEAIPGEIGNIPSGLIRVDGVGFDIEIYGSLLSQNRGQHIRTEGGCRVIRLVDNVIANMG
;
A
#
# COMPACT_ATOMS: atom_id res chain seq x y z
N MET A 1 -37.63 -50.76 -33.68
CA MET A 1 -37.56 -49.31 -33.93
C MET A 1 -36.67 -48.71 -32.86
N LYS A 2 -35.44 -48.30 -33.22
CA LYS A 2 -34.39 -47.80 -32.32
C LYS A 2 -34.65 -46.32 -31.98
N ILE A 3 -34.78 -45.96 -30.70
CA ILE A 3 -34.65 -44.56 -30.23
C ILE A 3 -33.72 -44.50 -29.01
N TRP A 4 -32.46 -44.35 -29.36
CA TRP A 4 -31.34 -43.62 -28.75
C TRP A 4 -31.47 -43.04 -27.33
N LEU A 5 -30.66 -43.66 -26.46
CA LEU A 5 -29.98 -43.17 -25.27
C LEU A 5 -29.55 -41.69 -25.37
N ARG A 6 -30.14 -40.81 -24.55
CA ARG A 6 -29.66 -39.43 -24.35
C ARG A 6 -28.82 -39.38 -23.09
N TRP A 7 -27.52 -39.22 -23.30
CA TRP A 7 -26.51 -38.93 -22.30
C TRP A 7 -26.82 -37.59 -21.63
N PHE A 8 -27.12 -37.60 -20.33
CA PHE A 8 -27.07 -36.39 -19.49
C PHE A 8 -25.63 -36.23 -18.99
N LEU A 9 -24.81 -35.48 -19.73
CA LEU A 9 -23.52 -35.02 -19.24
C LEU A 9 -23.79 -33.79 -18.37
N ALA A 10 -23.95 -34.00 -17.07
CA ALA A 10 -23.99 -32.91 -16.10
C ALA A 10 -22.57 -32.35 -15.96
N VAL A 11 -22.27 -31.29 -16.72
CA VAL A 11 -21.06 -30.49 -16.51
C VAL A 11 -21.24 -29.76 -15.17
N LEU A 12 -20.57 -30.28 -14.15
CA LEU A 12 -20.47 -29.66 -12.83
C LEU A 12 -19.62 -28.38 -12.99
N VAL A 13 -20.26 -27.24 -13.22
CA VAL A 13 -19.61 -25.94 -13.12
C VAL A 13 -19.38 -25.69 -11.63
N VAL A 14 -18.22 -26.10 -11.13
CA VAL A 14 -17.77 -25.69 -9.80
C VAL A 14 -17.42 -24.20 -9.92
N PRO A 15 -18.11 -23.28 -9.21
CA PRO A 15 -17.60 -21.94 -9.08
C PRO A 15 -16.28 -22.04 -8.32
N VAL A 16 -15.17 -21.73 -9.01
CA VAL A 16 -13.87 -21.56 -8.36
C VAL A 16 -13.99 -20.31 -7.49
N VAL A 17 -14.38 -20.50 -6.23
CA VAL A 17 -14.26 -19.47 -5.22
C VAL A 17 -12.76 -19.40 -4.91
N VAL A 18 -12.09 -18.42 -5.52
CA VAL A 18 -10.72 -18.04 -5.13
C VAL A 18 -10.84 -17.42 -3.74
N LEU A 19 -10.74 -18.24 -2.71
CA LEU A 19 -10.50 -17.74 -1.36
C LEU A 19 -9.07 -17.19 -1.37
N ALA A 20 -8.92 -15.90 -1.10
CA ALA A 20 -7.61 -15.30 -0.87
C ALA A 20 -6.93 -16.09 0.26
N GLN A 21 -5.88 -16.84 -0.06
CA GLN A 21 -5.11 -17.58 0.94
C GLN A 21 -4.23 -16.56 1.67
N SER A 22 -4.67 -16.12 2.85
CA SER A 22 -3.82 -15.35 3.76
C SER A 22 -2.76 -16.27 4.36
N GLY A 23 -1.50 -15.91 4.18
CA GLY A 23 -0.37 -16.50 4.89
C GLY A 23 -0.31 -16.08 6.36
N PRO A 24 0.55 -16.72 7.16
CA PRO A 24 0.64 -16.48 8.61
C PRO A 24 1.08 -15.06 9.00
N HIS A 25 1.71 -14.33 8.08
CA HIS A 25 2.22 -12.97 8.28
C HIS A 25 1.32 -11.88 7.68
N ASP A 26 0.23 -12.27 7.02
CA ASP A 26 -0.66 -11.34 6.35
C ASP A 26 -1.64 -10.72 7.35
N MET A 27 -1.70 -9.39 7.37
CA MET A 27 -2.69 -8.65 8.16
C MET A 27 -3.54 -7.78 7.26
N VAL A 28 -4.83 -8.11 7.17
CA VAL A 28 -5.82 -7.30 6.46
C VAL A 28 -6.06 -6.01 7.23
N ILE A 29 -5.91 -4.88 6.54
CA ILE A 29 -6.20 -3.55 7.08
C ILE A 29 -7.51 -3.07 6.43
N PRO A 30 -8.57 -2.82 7.22
CA PRO A 30 -9.80 -2.28 6.68
C PRO A 30 -9.59 -0.85 6.15
N PRO A 31 -10.34 -0.40 5.13
CA PRO A 31 -10.30 0.97 4.64
C PRO A 31 -10.54 2.00 5.74
N PHE A 32 -10.15 3.26 5.47
CA PHE A 32 -10.29 4.34 6.44
C PHE A 32 -11.76 4.54 6.86
N SER A 33 -12.00 4.56 8.16
CA SER A 33 -13.30 4.67 8.83
C SER A 33 -13.34 5.80 9.86
N GLY A 34 -12.41 6.76 9.79
CA GLY A 34 -12.39 7.98 10.61
C GLY A 34 -11.24 8.08 11.62
N SER A 35 -10.64 6.96 12.04
CA SER A 35 -9.59 6.95 13.07
C SER A 35 -8.45 5.95 12.83
N ASN A 36 -8.58 5.05 11.85
CA ASN A 36 -7.62 4.02 11.51
C ASN A 36 -6.68 4.47 10.38
N TYR A 37 -5.87 5.51 10.63
CA TYR A 37 -4.85 5.91 9.67
C TYR A 37 -3.86 4.78 9.44
N LEU A 38 -3.44 4.58 8.18
CA LEU A 38 -2.56 3.47 7.81
C LEU A 38 -1.22 3.54 8.55
N ASN A 39 -0.69 4.74 8.76
CA ASN A 39 0.53 4.93 9.55
C ASN A 39 0.37 4.50 11.01
N ASP A 40 -0.78 4.75 11.63
CA ASP A 40 -1.01 4.39 13.02
C ASP A 40 -1.17 2.88 13.17
N VAL A 41 -1.83 2.21 12.21
CA VAL A 41 -1.93 0.75 12.19
C VAL A 41 -0.56 0.09 12.04
N ILE A 42 0.28 0.57 11.10
CA ILE A 42 1.62 -0.01 10.88
C ILE A 42 2.54 0.27 12.07
N VAL A 43 2.55 1.50 12.60
CA VAL A 43 3.39 1.84 13.76
C VAL A 43 2.94 1.10 15.01
N GLY A 44 1.63 0.94 15.20
CA GLY A 44 1.03 0.24 16.34
C GLY A 44 1.12 -1.28 16.31
N ASP A 45 1.60 -1.89 15.22
CA ASP A 45 1.84 -3.33 15.11
C ASP A 45 3.13 -3.74 15.87
N THR A 46 3.10 -3.48 17.16
CA THR A 46 4.16 -3.74 18.14
C THR A 46 3.62 -4.49 19.36
N LEU A 47 4.50 -5.22 20.03
CA LEU A 47 4.27 -5.83 21.32
C LEU A 47 4.38 -4.78 22.44
N ALA A 48 3.90 -5.12 23.63
CA ALA A 48 3.95 -4.23 24.80
C ALA A 48 5.38 -3.80 25.20
N ASN A 49 6.41 -4.56 24.81
CA ASN A 49 7.81 -4.24 25.05
C ASN A 49 8.42 -3.32 23.95
N GLY A 50 7.65 -2.94 22.94
CA GLY A 50 8.08 -2.10 21.82
C GLY A 50 8.63 -2.85 20.61
N ASP A 51 8.83 -4.17 20.71
CA ASP A 51 9.26 -4.99 19.57
C ASP A 51 8.14 -5.08 18.52
N ARG A 52 8.49 -5.37 17.27
CA ARG A 52 7.47 -5.65 16.23
C ARG A 52 6.70 -6.90 16.61
N ALA A 53 5.38 -6.87 16.43
CA ALA A 53 4.56 -8.06 16.65
C ALA A 53 4.88 -9.18 15.64
N ASP A 54 5.33 -8.78 14.44
CA ASP A 54 5.80 -9.69 13.39
C ASP A 54 6.83 -8.97 12.50
N LEU A 55 8.01 -9.57 12.32
CA LEU A 55 9.10 -9.03 11.49
C LEU A 55 8.90 -9.32 10.00
N GLU A 56 8.10 -10.34 9.67
CA GLU A 56 7.78 -10.76 8.30
C GLU A 56 6.42 -10.24 7.84
N ARG A 57 5.79 -9.37 8.65
CA ARG A 57 4.46 -8.80 8.41
C ARG A 57 4.30 -8.28 6.98
N VAL A 58 3.15 -8.60 6.39
CA VAL A 58 2.66 -8.02 5.14
C VAL A 58 1.28 -7.40 5.37
N TYR A 59 1.18 -6.09 5.14
CA TYR A 59 -0.06 -5.34 5.29
C TYR A 59 -0.91 -5.44 4.02
N TRP A 60 -2.08 -6.05 4.14
CA TRP A 60 -3.00 -6.31 3.03
C TRP A 60 -4.10 -5.25 3.00
N LEU A 61 -4.15 -4.51 1.90
CA LEU A 61 -5.17 -3.50 1.66
C LEU A 61 -6.28 -4.07 0.77
N GLU A 62 -7.54 -3.89 1.19
CA GLU A 62 -8.73 -4.35 0.48
C GLU A 62 -8.87 -3.64 -0.87
N ARG A 63 -9.37 -4.36 -1.89
CA ARG A 63 -9.68 -3.77 -3.19
C ARG A 63 -10.78 -2.72 -3.03
N ASP A 64 -10.72 -1.69 -3.88
CA ASP A 64 -11.60 -0.51 -3.82
C ASP A 64 -11.51 0.30 -2.50
N GLY A 65 -10.53 -0.02 -1.64
CA GLY A 65 -10.32 0.65 -0.36
C GLY A 65 -9.59 1.99 -0.49
N THR A 66 -10.03 2.96 0.31
CA THR A 66 -9.35 4.25 0.50
C THR A 66 -8.66 4.28 1.85
N TYR A 67 -7.37 4.61 1.84
CA TYR A 67 -6.51 4.64 3.02
C TYR A 67 -5.90 6.02 3.17
N LEU A 68 -5.83 6.52 4.40
CA LEU A 68 -5.25 7.81 4.72
C LEU A 68 -4.00 7.63 5.56
N VAL A 69 -2.95 8.37 5.22
CA VAL A 69 -1.78 8.60 6.08
C VAL A 69 -1.76 10.06 6.52
N ASN A 70 -1.66 10.29 7.82
CA ASN A 70 -1.59 11.62 8.42
C ASN A 70 -0.23 11.90 9.06
N ASN A 71 0.70 10.97 8.91
CA ASN A 71 2.10 11.07 9.27
C ASN A 71 2.89 10.09 8.39
N ALA A 72 4.18 10.36 8.18
CA ALA A 72 5.02 9.47 7.39
C ALA A 72 5.18 8.11 8.08
N ILE A 73 5.04 7.02 7.32
CA ILE A 73 5.38 5.66 7.75
C ILE A 73 6.90 5.55 7.77
N ARG A 74 7.48 5.54 8.97
CA ARG A 74 8.93 5.48 9.18
C ARG A 74 9.37 4.06 9.56
N ASN A 75 10.05 3.39 8.64
CA ASN A 75 10.56 2.02 8.87
C ASN A 75 11.93 2.08 9.59
N ASN A 76 11.91 2.40 10.88
CA ASN A 76 13.13 2.52 11.68
C ASN A 76 13.47 1.21 12.38
N GLY A 77 14.36 0.41 11.79
CA GLY A 77 14.83 -0.87 12.33
C GLY A 77 13.97 -2.06 11.91
N TYR A 78 13.04 -1.88 10.98
CA TYR A 78 12.15 -2.94 10.49
C TYR A 78 11.76 -2.73 9.04
N ASP A 79 11.36 -3.81 8.41
CA ASP A 79 10.90 -3.87 7.03
C ASP A 79 9.41 -3.51 6.91
N VAL A 80 9.02 -2.82 5.83
CA VAL A 80 7.60 -2.52 5.55
C VAL A 80 7.20 -3.15 4.23
N ARG A 81 6.15 -3.98 4.27
CA ARG A 81 5.58 -4.67 3.10
C ARG A 81 4.10 -4.34 3.04
N VAL A 82 3.66 -3.66 2.00
CA VAL A 82 2.25 -3.29 1.81
C VAL A 82 1.80 -3.74 0.42
N ARG A 83 0.67 -4.44 0.35
CA ARG A 83 0.11 -4.92 -0.92
C ARG A 83 -1.40 -4.87 -0.92
N ALA A 84 -1.98 -4.83 -2.11
CA ALA A 84 -3.40 -5.13 -2.25
C ALA A 84 -3.68 -6.63 -2.08
N ILE A 85 -4.88 -6.95 -1.59
CA ILE A 85 -5.44 -8.30 -1.64
C ILE A 85 -5.62 -8.74 -3.10
N ASP A 86 -5.32 -10.00 -3.41
CA ASP A 86 -5.59 -10.55 -4.74
C ASP A 86 -7.09 -10.64 -4.98
N GLY A 87 -7.57 -10.15 -6.13
CA GLY A 87 -8.99 -10.16 -6.43
C GLY A 87 -9.39 -9.14 -7.48
N ALA A 88 -10.68 -9.14 -7.79
CA ALA A 88 -11.31 -8.13 -8.63
C ALA A 88 -11.47 -6.81 -7.87
N GLY A 89 -11.69 -5.71 -8.60
CA GLY A 89 -11.82 -4.38 -8.05
C GLY A 89 -10.61 -3.49 -8.31
N SER A 90 -10.74 -2.22 -7.97
CA SER A 90 -9.69 -1.23 -8.17
C SER A 90 -8.56 -1.45 -7.18
N ARG A 91 -7.35 -1.02 -7.56
CA ARG A 91 -6.23 -0.95 -6.62
C ARG A 91 -6.60 0.00 -5.46
N PRO A 92 -6.31 -0.38 -4.20
CA PRO A 92 -6.51 0.52 -3.08
C PRO A 92 -5.66 1.78 -3.22
N VAL A 93 -6.21 2.89 -2.75
CA VAL A 93 -5.58 4.21 -2.83
C VAL A 93 -5.09 4.64 -1.45
N VAL A 94 -3.82 5.03 -1.38
CA VAL A 94 -3.20 5.63 -0.19
C VAL A 94 -3.01 7.11 -0.44
N TYR A 95 -3.76 7.93 0.29
CA TYR A 95 -3.68 9.38 0.26
C TYR A 95 -2.94 9.91 1.48
N MET A 96 -2.24 11.03 1.30
CA MET A 96 -1.87 11.88 2.43
C MET A 96 -3.02 12.81 2.83
N THR A 97 -3.10 13.09 4.13
CA THR A 97 -4.07 14.02 4.70
C THR A 97 -3.45 14.79 5.86
N THR A 98 -4.04 15.92 6.22
CA THR A 98 -3.64 16.72 7.37
C THR A 98 -3.80 15.92 8.67
N ASN A 99 -2.79 15.99 9.54
CA ASN A 99 -2.86 15.44 10.88
C ASN A 99 -3.84 16.25 11.75
N THR A 100 -4.89 15.62 12.24
CA THR A 100 -5.93 16.29 13.05
C THR A 100 -5.42 16.77 14.41
N GLY A 101 -4.33 16.20 14.94
CA GLY A 101 -3.75 16.60 16.22
C GLY A 101 -2.73 17.74 16.09
N SER A 102 -1.88 17.73 15.06
CA SER A 102 -0.81 18.72 14.90
C SER A 102 -1.10 19.81 13.86
N GLY A 103 -2.09 19.61 12.98
CA GLY A 103 -2.35 20.48 11.82
C GLY A 103 -1.30 20.35 10.71
N SER A 104 -0.30 19.49 10.87
CA SER A 104 0.77 19.30 9.88
C SER A 104 0.36 18.36 8.76
N TYR A 105 0.85 18.63 7.56
CA TYR A 105 0.77 17.72 6.41
C TYR A 105 2.04 16.87 6.30
N PRO A 106 1.95 15.55 6.04
CA PRO A 106 3.13 14.72 5.84
C PRO A 106 3.90 15.12 4.57
N GLY A 107 5.23 15.10 4.63
CA GLY A 107 6.09 15.39 3.47
C GLY A 107 6.20 14.24 2.47
N GLU A 108 5.91 13.02 2.94
CA GLU A 108 5.97 11.76 2.21
C GLU A 108 5.05 10.70 2.86
N ILE A 109 4.63 9.68 2.10
CA ILE A 109 3.89 8.52 2.63
C ILE A 109 4.85 7.62 3.39
N PHE A 110 5.97 7.26 2.74
CA PHE A 110 6.98 6.38 3.30
C PHE A 110 8.30 7.11 3.45
N ARG A 111 8.89 7.03 4.64
CA ARG A 111 10.24 7.53 4.92
C ARG A 111 11.12 6.39 5.38
N VAL A 112 12.02 5.99 4.49
CA VAL A 112 12.89 4.84 4.66
C VAL A 112 14.14 5.19 5.45
N VAL A 113 14.24 4.68 6.68
CA VAL A 113 15.32 5.04 7.61
C VAL A 113 16.25 3.86 7.88
N ALA A 114 15.70 2.72 8.27
CA ALA A 114 16.47 1.54 8.61
C ALA A 114 15.68 0.25 8.34
N GLY A 115 15.45 -0.05 7.07
CA GLY A 115 14.72 -1.23 6.62
C GLY A 115 14.34 -1.13 5.15
N ASN A 116 13.94 -2.24 4.57
CA ASN A 116 13.49 -2.30 3.18
C ASN A 116 12.02 -1.89 3.06
N LEU A 117 11.62 -1.55 1.84
CA LEU A 117 10.25 -1.17 1.49
C LEU A 117 9.77 -1.96 0.27
N TRP A 118 8.66 -2.69 0.43
CA TRP A 118 7.97 -3.38 -0.65
C TRP A 118 6.53 -2.88 -0.80
N ILE A 119 6.18 -2.54 -2.03
CA ILE A 119 4.86 -2.05 -2.39
C ILE A 119 4.34 -2.83 -3.59
N LYS A 120 3.10 -3.33 -3.52
CA LYS A 120 2.50 -4.08 -4.63
C LYS A 120 1.03 -3.73 -4.86
N ASP A 121 0.69 -3.46 -6.12
CA ASP A 121 -0.68 -3.22 -6.59
C ASP A 121 -1.43 -2.10 -5.86
N LEU A 122 -0.72 -1.02 -5.50
CA LEU A 122 -1.30 0.15 -4.81
C LEU A 122 -1.36 1.37 -5.72
N ILE A 123 -2.21 2.34 -5.35
CA ILE A 123 -2.17 3.71 -5.87
C ILE A 123 -1.67 4.61 -4.73
N LEU A 124 -0.57 5.32 -4.95
CA LEU A 124 0.01 6.27 -4.01
C LEU A 124 -0.22 7.69 -4.53
N VAL A 125 -0.89 8.51 -3.74
CA VAL A 125 -1.30 9.85 -4.16
C VAL A 125 -0.97 10.88 -3.09
N GLY A 126 -0.43 12.02 -3.54
CA GLY A 126 0.09 13.03 -2.64
C GLY A 126 -0.95 13.78 -1.82
N TYR A 127 -2.23 13.76 -2.23
CA TYR A 127 -3.32 14.44 -1.54
C TYR A 127 -4.68 13.83 -1.87
N VAL A 128 -5.68 14.06 -1.02
CA VAL A 128 -7.05 13.56 -1.24
C VAL A 128 -7.69 14.28 -2.45
N GLU A 129 -7.65 13.66 -3.62
CA GLU A 129 -8.11 14.25 -4.89
C GLU A 129 -9.59 14.64 -4.90
N ALA A 130 -10.41 13.96 -4.07
CA ALA A 130 -11.83 14.27 -3.91
C ALA A 130 -12.10 15.61 -3.19
N ILE A 131 -11.08 16.23 -2.58
CA ILE A 131 -11.19 17.48 -1.82
C ILE A 131 -10.35 18.55 -2.54
N PRO A 132 -10.95 19.43 -3.35
CA PRO A 132 -10.22 20.41 -4.16
C PRO A 132 -9.28 21.33 -3.35
N GLY A 133 -9.60 21.62 -2.09
CA GLY A 133 -8.76 22.44 -1.20
C GLY A 133 -7.43 21.78 -0.82
N GLU A 134 -7.33 20.45 -0.89
CA GLU A 134 -6.11 19.70 -0.56
C GLU A 134 -5.02 19.84 -1.64
N ILE A 135 -5.34 20.40 -2.81
CA ILE A 135 -4.33 20.69 -3.85
C ILE A 135 -3.23 21.65 -3.35
N GLY A 136 -3.55 22.52 -2.39
CA GLY A 136 -2.56 23.41 -1.76
C GLY A 136 -1.54 22.65 -0.91
N ASN A 137 -1.90 21.45 -0.46
CA ASN A 137 -1.07 20.58 0.38
C ASN A 137 -0.25 19.58 -0.43
N ILE A 138 -0.19 19.69 -1.77
CA ILE A 138 0.59 18.78 -2.60
C ILE A 138 2.03 18.67 -2.05
N PRO A 139 2.47 17.46 -1.68
CA PRO A 139 3.73 17.23 -1.01
C PRO A 139 4.87 17.23 -2.03
N SER A 140 6.09 17.35 -1.51
CA SER A 140 7.28 17.25 -2.35
C SER A 140 7.51 15.82 -2.85
N GLY A 141 7.15 14.78 -2.10
CA GLY A 141 7.34 13.40 -2.56
C GLY A 141 6.40 12.38 -1.96
N LEU A 142 6.48 11.14 -2.45
CA LEU A 142 5.71 10.01 -1.94
C LEU A 142 6.57 9.07 -1.10
N ILE A 143 7.81 8.85 -1.53
CA ILE A 143 8.79 7.99 -0.87
C ILE A 143 10.10 8.75 -0.71
N ARG A 144 10.63 8.76 0.51
CA ARG A 144 11.96 9.31 0.81
C ARG A 144 12.83 8.24 1.43
N VAL A 145 14.09 8.15 1.04
CA VAL A 145 15.09 7.23 1.60
C VAL A 145 16.21 8.02 2.25
N ASP A 146 16.33 7.93 3.56
CA ASP A 146 17.39 8.55 4.36
C ASP A 146 18.51 7.56 4.71
N GLY A 147 18.17 6.28 4.87
CA GLY A 147 19.11 5.22 5.19
C GLY A 147 19.96 4.76 4.00
N VAL A 148 21.13 4.18 4.28
CA VAL A 148 22.01 3.59 3.26
C VAL A 148 21.86 2.07 3.23
N GLY A 149 21.84 1.50 2.02
CA GLY A 149 21.94 0.04 1.81
C GLY A 149 20.61 -0.72 1.82
N PHE A 150 19.47 -0.02 1.75
CA PHE A 150 18.14 -0.63 1.74
C PHE A 150 17.58 -0.79 0.32
N ASP A 151 16.66 -1.73 0.19
CA ASP A 151 15.97 -2.03 -1.06
C ASP A 151 14.58 -1.40 -1.07
N ILE A 152 14.25 -0.75 -2.20
CA ILE A 152 12.93 -0.22 -2.50
C ILE A 152 12.40 -0.98 -3.71
N GLU A 153 11.33 -1.74 -3.52
CA GLU A 153 10.72 -2.51 -4.59
C GLU A 153 9.24 -2.22 -4.74
N ILE A 154 8.83 -1.83 -5.94
CA ILE A 154 7.46 -1.43 -6.26
C ILE A 154 7.01 -2.18 -7.50
N TYR A 155 5.87 -2.85 -7.39
CA TYR A 155 5.31 -3.69 -8.44
C TYR A 155 3.86 -3.30 -8.75
N GLY A 156 3.52 -3.18 -10.03
CA GLY A 156 2.12 -3.07 -10.46
C GLY A 156 1.38 -1.86 -9.90
N SER A 157 2.07 -0.79 -9.49
CA SER A 157 1.52 0.31 -8.70
C SER A 157 1.45 1.62 -9.49
N LEU A 158 0.64 2.57 -9.02
CA LEU A 158 0.54 3.92 -9.56
C LEU A 158 1.11 4.91 -8.54
N LEU A 159 2.05 5.75 -8.97
CA LEU A 159 2.59 6.86 -8.17
C LEU A 159 2.22 8.18 -8.86
N SER A 160 1.47 9.04 -8.18
CA SER A 160 0.91 10.25 -8.78
C SER A 160 0.68 11.40 -7.80
N GLN A 161 0.50 12.60 -8.35
CA GLN A 161 0.07 13.81 -7.65
C GLN A 161 1.04 14.30 -6.56
N ASN A 162 2.28 14.60 -6.93
CA ASN A 162 3.23 15.27 -6.04
C ASN A 162 3.98 16.38 -6.79
N ARG A 163 4.55 17.35 -6.06
CA ARG A 163 5.21 18.53 -6.65
C ARG A 163 6.69 18.30 -7.01
N GLY A 164 7.30 17.24 -6.48
CA GLY A 164 8.76 17.06 -6.54
C GLY A 164 9.16 15.71 -7.10
N GLN A 165 9.43 14.75 -6.21
CA GLN A 165 9.95 13.43 -6.57
C GLN A 165 9.05 12.32 -6.03
N HIS A 166 8.60 11.42 -6.89
CA HIS A 166 7.90 10.21 -6.42
C HIS A 166 8.76 9.39 -5.47
N ILE A 167 10.05 9.25 -5.78
CA ILE A 167 11.06 8.61 -4.93
C ILE A 167 12.26 9.54 -4.83
N ARG A 168 12.62 9.92 -3.60
CA ARG A 168 13.80 10.72 -3.28
C ARG A 168 14.78 9.90 -2.46
N THR A 169 16.05 9.85 -2.86
CA THR A 169 17.11 9.15 -2.13
C THR A 169 18.17 10.13 -1.62
N GLU A 170 18.18 10.36 -0.32
CA GLU A 170 19.26 11.06 0.40
C GLU A 170 20.37 10.08 0.82
N GLY A 171 19.96 8.89 1.26
CA GLY A 171 20.84 7.75 1.48
C GLY A 171 20.93 6.86 0.24
N GLY A 172 22.12 6.31 -0.02
CA GLY A 172 22.34 5.41 -1.15
C GLY A 172 21.54 4.11 -1.00
N CYS A 173 20.56 3.89 -1.86
CA CYS A 173 19.82 2.62 -1.93
C CYS A 173 20.73 1.52 -2.47
N ARG A 174 20.53 0.29 -2.00
CA ARG A 174 21.16 -0.89 -2.63
C ARG A 174 20.42 -1.27 -3.90
N VAL A 175 19.09 -1.29 -3.85
CA VAL A 175 18.22 -1.51 -5.01
C VAL A 175 17.08 -0.51 -5.01
N ILE A 176 16.77 0.01 -6.20
CA ILE A 176 15.45 0.58 -6.52
C ILE A 176 14.93 -0.22 -7.70
N ARG A 177 13.86 -0.98 -7.48
CA ARG A 177 13.24 -1.82 -8.51
C ARG A 177 11.79 -1.40 -8.72
N LEU A 178 11.49 -1.01 -9.96
CA LEU A 178 10.15 -0.62 -10.39
C LEU A 178 9.76 -1.54 -11.55
N VAL A 179 8.70 -2.33 -11.37
CA VAL A 179 8.19 -3.26 -12.39
C VAL A 179 6.70 -3.01 -12.60
N ASP A 180 6.28 -2.84 -13.86
CA ASP A 180 4.88 -2.66 -14.27
C ASP A 180 4.13 -1.52 -13.54
N ASN A 181 4.85 -0.44 -13.24
CA ASN A 181 4.29 0.72 -12.56
C ASN A 181 3.86 1.82 -13.54
N VAL A 182 2.86 2.60 -13.13
CA VAL A 182 2.50 3.87 -13.75
C VAL A 182 3.05 5.01 -12.89
N ILE A 183 3.78 5.93 -13.50
CA ILE A 183 4.31 7.13 -12.85
C ILE A 183 3.73 8.34 -13.58
N ALA A 184 2.97 9.17 -12.88
CA ALA A 184 2.21 10.26 -13.49
C ALA A 184 2.19 11.52 -12.61
N ASN A 185 1.77 12.64 -13.19
CA ASN A 185 1.39 13.90 -12.51
C ASN A 185 2.38 14.32 -11.41
N MET A 186 3.65 14.44 -11.81
CA MET A 186 4.74 14.97 -10.99
C MET A 186 5.15 16.33 -11.56
N GLY A 187 5.05 17.40 -10.77
CA GLY A 187 5.41 18.76 -11.21
C GLY A 187 5.01 19.87 -10.25
#